data_AF-A0A2G2YIE2-F1
#
_entry.id   AF-A0A2G2YIE2-F1
#
_cell.length_a   1.000
_cell.length_b   1.000
_cell.length_c   1.000
_cell.angle_alpha   90.00
_cell.angle_beta   90.00
_cell.angle_gamma   90.00
#
_symmetry.space_group_name_H-M   'P 1'
#
loop_
_entity.id
_entity.type
_entity.pdbx_description
1 polymer ?
#
loop_
_entity_poly.entity_id
_entity_poly.type
_entity_poly.pdbx_seq_one_letter_code
_entity_poly.pdbx_strand_id
1 'polypeptide(L)'
;MQNVKKDATITEIGGATPSDEKTVKLGPFVNESKAEAKSAFKTLLESANIGSDCTWDQAMRAVVNDQRYGALKSLCERKQTFNEYLSQKKKLEAEERRVKQKKAREDFRIMLEASSQWQKVQDRLETEEICSRLEKLDHLEIFKEYIRDLESEEKEQRKLQMEEFRKAERKNCDEFRKLMEEHVSAGILNAKTNWRDYCIKIKDFAAYLAVSSNTSGSTAKDLFIDFMDDLEK
;
A
#
# COMPACT_ATOMS: atom_id res chain seq x y z
N MET A 1 -11.26 -91.13 20.48
CA MET A 1 -9.91 -91.03 19.86
C MET A 1 -9.02 -90.36 20.89
N GLN A 2 -8.31 -91.14 21.70
CA GLN A 2 -6.94 -91.62 21.47
C GLN A 2 -5.87 -90.54 21.68
N ASN A 3 -5.06 -90.75 22.72
CA ASN A 3 -3.83 -90.04 23.05
C ASN A 3 -2.81 -90.07 21.90
N VAL A 4 -1.81 -89.19 21.93
CA VAL A 4 -0.40 -89.59 22.22
C VAL A 4 0.38 -88.37 22.76
N LYS A 5 1.15 -88.60 23.84
CA LYS A 5 2.13 -87.67 24.43
C LYS A 5 3.43 -87.62 23.62
N LYS A 6 4.28 -86.61 23.84
CA LYS A 6 5.70 -86.86 24.20
C LYS A 6 6.43 -85.64 24.79
N ASP A 7 7.03 -85.86 25.96
CA ASP A 7 8.19 -85.15 26.52
C ASP A 7 9.43 -85.32 25.59
N ALA A 8 10.58 -84.63 25.73
CA ALA A 8 11.08 -83.65 26.71
C ALA A 8 11.88 -82.53 25.92
N THR A 9 12.87 -81.76 26.38
CA THR A 9 13.81 -81.80 27.54
C THR A 9 14.35 -80.37 27.84
N ILE A 10 15.19 -80.22 28.86
CA ILE A 10 15.79 -78.96 29.35
C ILE A 10 17.25 -78.82 28.87
N THR A 11 17.68 -77.60 28.50
CA THR A 11 19.06 -77.11 28.74
C THR A 11 19.04 -75.63 29.12
N GLU A 12 19.55 -75.30 30.30
CA GLU A 12 19.76 -73.94 30.82
C GLU A 12 21.24 -73.55 30.66
N ILE A 13 21.56 -72.43 30.00
CA ILE A 13 22.85 -71.72 30.17
C ILE A 13 22.70 -70.20 29.96
N GLY A 14 23.10 -69.42 30.98
CA GLY A 14 23.94 -68.20 30.82
C GLY A 14 23.29 -66.91 30.34
N GLY A 15 23.12 -65.96 31.25
CA GLY A 15 22.66 -64.60 30.94
C GLY A 15 23.68 -63.66 30.29
N ALA A 16 23.20 -62.49 29.86
CA ALA A 16 23.96 -61.25 29.81
C ALA A 16 23.02 -60.02 29.75
N THR A 17 23.48 -58.97 30.42
CA THR A 17 22.97 -57.60 30.63
C THR A 17 22.45 -56.81 29.41
N PRO A 18 21.70 -55.69 29.63
CA PRO A 18 21.03 -54.93 28.58
C PRO A 18 22.00 -54.17 27.66
N SER A 19 21.69 -54.10 26.37
CA SER A 19 22.51 -53.42 25.37
C SER A 19 22.20 -51.92 25.26
N ASP A 20 23.01 -51.15 25.98
CA ASP A 20 23.41 -49.75 25.80
C ASP A 20 22.66 -48.84 24.79
N GLU A 21 22.19 -47.71 25.33
CA GLU A 21 21.96 -46.49 24.55
C GLU A 21 23.24 -46.06 23.82
N LYS A 22 23.21 -46.13 22.49
CA LYS A 22 24.34 -45.71 21.65
C LYS A 22 24.48 -44.19 21.60
N THR A 23 25.00 -43.62 22.69
CA THR A 23 25.35 -42.20 22.80
C THR A 23 26.41 -41.85 21.75
N VAL A 24 25.97 -41.25 20.63
CA VAL A 24 26.86 -40.76 19.59
C VAL A 24 27.66 -39.58 20.16
N LYS A 25 28.95 -39.79 20.39
CA LYS A 25 29.89 -38.74 20.81
C LYS A 25 30.14 -37.75 19.67
N LEU A 26 29.28 -36.74 19.57
CA LEU A 26 29.56 -35.53 18.80
C LEU A 26 30.72 -34.76 19.44
N GLY A 27 31.74 -34.45 18.64
CA GLY A 27 32.92 -33.68 19.09
C GLY A 27 32.56 -32.24 19.46
N PRO A 28 33.45 -31.50 20.17
CA PRO A 28 33.15 -30.16 20.64
C PRO A 28 33.02 -29.17 19.47
N PHE A 29 31.79 -28.87 19.07
CA PHE A 29 31.51 -27.72 18.22
C PHE A 29 31.65 -26.45 19.06
N VAL A 30 32.76 -25.73 18.88
CA VAL A 30 33.05 -24.48 19.58
C VAL A 30 32.31 -23.35 18.87
N ASN A 31 31.29 -22.81 19.52
CA ASN A 31 30.77 -21.48 19.20
C ASN A 31 31.43 -20.50 20.17
N GLU A 32 31.95 -19.39 19.67
CA GLU A 32 32.59 -18.34 20.49
C GLU A 32 31.54 -17.52 21.25
N SER A 33 30.27 -17.54 20.82
CA SER A 33 29.17 -16.90 21.55
C SER A 33 27.85 -17.66 21.55
N LYS A 34 26.98 -17.35 22.53
CA LYS A 34 25.60 -17.87 22.59
C LYS A 34 24.73 -17.40 21.41
N ALA A 35 25.04 -16.24 20.83
CA ALA A 35 24.34 -15.73 19.64
C ALA A 35 24.72 -16.53 18.39
N GLU A 36 26.01 -16.85 18.23
CA GLU A 36 26.51 -17.71 17.17
C GLU A 36 25.97 -19.14 17.29
N ALA A 37 25.94 -19.72 18.50
CA ALA A 37 25.34 -21.02 18.76
C ALA A 37 23.85 -21.09 18.35
N LYS A 38 23.09 -20.03 18.61
CA LYS A 38 21.70 -19.89 18.11
C LYS A 38 21.66 -19.78 16.59
N SER A 39 22.56 -19.01 15.99
CA SER A 39 22.66 -18.82 14.54
C SER A 39 22.95 -20.14 13.83
N ALA A 40 23.98 -20.89 14.26
CA ALA A 40 24.34 -22.20 13.73
C ALA A 40 23.17 -23.20 13.79
N PHE A 41 22.41 -23.20 14.89
CA PHE A 41 21.21 -24.04 15.03
C PHE A 41 20.06 -23.59 14.11
N LYS A 42 19.86 -22.29 13.87
CA LYS A 42 18.88 -21.78 12.89
C LYS A 42 19.28 -22.13 11.45
N THR A 43 20.55 -21.97 11.10
CA THR A 43 21.09 -22.38 9.79
C THR A 43 20.99 -23.88 9.57
N LEU A 44 21.11 -24.69 10.63
CA LEU A 44 20.83 -26.13 10.58
C LEU A 44 19.36 -26.40 10.23
N LEU A 45 18.41 -25.79 10.95
CA LEU A 45 16.97 -25.92 10.66
C LEU A 45 16.62 -25.51 9.21
N GLU A 46 17.24 -24.43 8.70
CA GLU A 46 17.05 -24.02 7.31
C GLU A 46 17.65 -25.03 6.32
N SER A 47 18.87 -25.52 6.56
CA SER A 47 19.52 -26.51 5.68
C SER A 47 18.84 -27.88 5.68
N ALA A 48 18.09 -28.22 6.74
CA ALA A 48 17.23 -29.39 6.82
C ALA A 48 15.81 -29.15 6.27
N ASN A 49 15.57 -27.98 5.65
CA ASN A 49 14.30 -27.55 5.06
C ASN A 49 13.11 -27.65 6.02
N ILE A 50 13.30 -27.25 7.28
CA ILE A 50 12.24 -27.25 8.28
C ILE A 50 11.20 -26.16 7.95
N GLY A 51 9.97 -26.57 7.63
CA GLY A 51 8.84 -25.69 7.35
C GLY A 51 8.32 -24.95 8.59
N SER A 52 7.60 -23.85 8.38
CA SER A 52 6.99 -23.02 9.45
C SER A 52 5.84 -23.72 10.20
N ASP A 53 5.37 -24.84 9.67
CA ASP A 53 4.34 -25.75 10.18
C ASP A 53 4.91 -27.01 10.86
N CYS A 54 6.22 -27.25 10.75
CA CYS A 54 6.87 -28.46 11.24
C CYS A 54 6.83 -28.57 12.77
N THR A 55 6.53 -29.77 13.29
CA THR A 55 6.53 -30.00 14.74
C THR A 55 7.94 -30.16 15.31
N TRP A 56 8.08 -29.93 16.61
CA TRP A 56 9.33 -30.11 17.34
C TRP A 56 9.96 -31.50 17.10
N ASP A 57 9.19 -32.57 17.25
CA ASP A 57 9.71 -33.93 17.14
C ASP A 57 10.10 -34.32 15.71
N GLN A 58 9.36 -33.84 14.69
CA GLN A 58 9.74 -33.99 13.29
C GLN A 58 11.05 -33.27 12.99
N ALA A 59 11.17 -32.01 13.41
CA ALA A 59 12.37 -31.21 13.20
C ALA A 59 13.59 -31.83 13.91
N MET A 60 13.47 -32.25 15.18
CA MET A 60 14.58 -32.85 15.90
C MET A 60 15.02 -34.18 15.27
N ARG A 61 14.08 -35.02 14.81
CA ARG A 61 14.41 -36.25 14.07
C ARG A 61 15.19 -35.98 12.78
N ALA A 62 14.89 -34.88 12.07
CA ALA A 62 15.61 -34.50 10.87
C ALA A 62 17.03 -33.97 11.15
N VAL A 63 17.24 -33.26 12.27
CA VAL A 63 18.52 -32.58 12.54
C VAL A 63 19.46 -33.27 13.54
N VAL A 64 19.01 -34.27 14.30
CA VAL A 64 19.78 -34.89 15.41
C VAL A 64 21.14 -35.47 15.00
N ASN A 65 21.28 -35.90 13.75
CA ASN A 65 22.52 -36.51 13.23
C ASN A 65 23.54 -35.47 12.70
N ASP A 66 23.17 -34.20 12.59
CA ASP A 66 24.08 -33.15 12.10
C ASP A 66 25.03 -32.68 13.21
N GLN A 67 26.30 -32.44 12.87
CA GLN A 67 27.30 -31.95 13.82
C GLN A 67 26.88 -30.66 14.54
N ARG A 68 26.15 -29.78 13.85
CA ARG A 68 25.65 -28.48 14.35
C ARG A 68 24.51 -28.65 15.35
N TYR A 69 23.90 -29.83 15.50
CA TYR A 69 22.91 -30.11 16.54
C TYR A 69 23.48 -29.97 17.97
N GLY A 70 24.79 -30.20 18.10
CA GLY A 70 25.56 -29.97 19.33
C GLY A 70 25.80 -28.49 19.67
N ALA A 71 25.51 -27.54 18.77
CA ALA A 71 25.79 -26.11 18.97
C ALA A 71 25.10 -25.53 20.22
N LEU A 72 23.84 -25.91 20.46
CA LEU A 72 23.11 -25.61 21.68
C LEU A 72 23.14 -26.85 22.58
N LYS A 73 23.63 -26.71 23.81
CA LYS A 73 23.84 -27.85 24.72
C LYS A 73 22.55 -28.28 25.44
N SER A 74 21.68 -27.33 25.77
CA SER A 74 20.43 -27.58 26.48
C SER A 74 19.25 -27.84 25.53
N LEU A 75 18.42 -28.85 25.86
CA LEU A 75 17.16 -29.11 25.16
C LEU A 75 16.18 -27.93 25.27
N CYS A 76 16.22 -27.19 26.38
CA CYS A 76 15.42 -25.97 26.56
C CYS A 76 15.87 -24.88 25.58
N GLU A 77 17.17 -24.66 25.42
CA GLU A 77 17.72 -23.67 24.48
C GLU A 77 17.43 -24.05 23.02
N ARG A 78 17.53 -25.34 22.66
CA ARG A 78 17.11 -25.83 21.34
C ARG A 78 15.62 -25.56 21.09
N LYS A 79 14.74 -25.87 22.05
CA LYS A 79 13.28 -25.65 21.95
C LYS A 79 12.91 -24.17 21.85
N GLN A 80 13.57 -23.31 22.63
CA GLN A 80 13.41 -21.86 22.51
C GLN A 80 13.85 -21.37 21.13
N THR A 81 15.04 -21.78 20.66
CA THR A 81 15.61 -21.31 19.38
C THR A 81 14.81 -21.82 18.19
N PHE A 82 14.23 -23.02 18.28
CA PHE A 82 13.27 -23.57 17.31
C PHE A 82 11.98 -22.75 17.25
N ASN A 83 11.37 -22.42 18.40
CA ASN A 83 10.17 -21.57 18.43
C ASN A 83 10.46 -20.15 17.89
N GLU A 84 11.63 -19.58 18.20
CA GLU A 84 12.11 -18.33 17.61
C GLU A 84 12.27 -18.44 16.09
N TYR A 85 12.79 -19.57 15.59
CA TYR A 85 12.94 -19.86 14.15
C TYR A 85 11.58 -19.96 13.44
N LEU A 86 10.65 -20.79 13.93
CA LEU A 86 9.32 -20.92 13.31
C LEU A 86 8.57 -19.59 13.27
N SER A 87 8.63 -18.81 14.36
CA SER A 87 8.02 -17.48 14.42
C SER A 87 8.64 -16.51 13.38
N GLN A 88 9.96 -16.53 13.24
CA GLN A 88 10.67 -15.71 12.23
C GLN A 88 10.34 -16.16 10.80
N LYS A 89 10.32 -17.47 10.53
CA LYS A 89 10.02 -18.03 9.19
C LYS A 89 8.57 -17.76 8.79
N LYS A 90 7.60 -17.97 9.67
CA LYS A 90 6.19 -17.63 9.44
C LYS A 90 5.98 -16.12 9.20
N LYS A 91 6.73 -15.25 9.90
CA LYS A 91 6.71 -13.80 9.67
C LYS A 91 7.30 -13.43 8.31
N LEU A 92 8.41 -14.06 7.91
CA LEU A 92 9.04 -13.85 6.60
C LEU A 92 8.12 -14.30 5.45
N GLU A 93 7.55 -15.50 5.52
CA GLU A 93 6.58 -16.02 4.56
C GLU A 93 5.31 -15.14 4.44
N ALA A 94 4.85 -14.58 5.56
CA ALA A 94 3.74 -13.62 5.57
C ALA A 94 4.11 -12.29 4.90
N GLU A 95 5.30 -11.77 5.16
CA GLU A 95 5.80 -10.53 4.53
C GLU A 95 6.05 -10.72 3.03
N GLU A 96 6.67 -11.83 2.62
CA GLU A 96 6.85 -12.14 1.20
C GLU A 96 5.52 -12.25 0.45
N ARG A 97 4.51 -12.90 1.04
CA ARG A 97 3.16 -12.98 0.45
C ARG A 97 2.55 -11.58 0.31
N ARG A 98 2.69 -10.73 1.33
CA ARG A 98 2.23 -9.34 1.31
C ARG A 98 2.94 -8.51 0.23
N VAL A 99 4.25 -8.64 0.09
CA VAL A 99 5.05 -7.95 -0.95
C VAL A 99 4.67 -8.43 -2.35
N LYS A 100 4.52 -9.74 -2.55
CA LYS A 100 4.07 -10.34 -3.82
C LYS A 100 2.68 -9.85 -4.22
N GLN A 101 1.70 -9.86 -3.29
CA GLN A 101 0.35 -9.35 -3.55
C GLN A 101 0.36 -7.83 -3.82
N LYS A 102 1.09 -7.03 -3.03
CA LYS A 102 1.21 -5.59 -3.27
C LYS A 102 1.79 -5.29 -4.65
N LYS A 103 2.85 -5.99 -5.05
CA LYS A 103 3.44 -5.83 -6.39
C LYS A 103 2.46 -6.22 -7.49
N ALA A 104 1.73 -7.32 -7.35
CA ALA A 104 0.75 -7.73 -8.34
C ALA A 104 -0.40 -6.70 -8.50
N ARG A 105 -0.88 -6.10 -7.39
CA ARG A 105 -1.86 -5.00 -7.44
C ARG A 105 -1.32 -3.75 -8.15
N GLU A 106 -0.06 -3.40 -7.89
CA GLU A 106 0.60 -2.26 -8.52
C GLU A 106 0.81 -2.46 -10.03
N ASP A 107 1.37 -3.62 -10.42
CA ASP A 107 1.58 -3.98 -11.82
C ASP A 107 0.26 -3.97 -12.61
N PHE A 108 -0.84 -4.41 -11.99
CA PHE A 108 -2.20 -4.35 -12.55
C PHE A 108 -2.70 -2.90 -12.70
N ARG A 109 -2.48 -2.03 -11.71
CA ARG A 109 -2.87 -0.60 -11.78
C ARG A 109 -2.10 0.12 -12.90
N ILE A 110 -0.80 -0.10 -13.03
CA ILE A 110 0.02 0.48 -14.12
C ILE A 110 -0.50 0.04 -15.50
N MET A 111 -0.95 -1.22 -15.64
CA MET A 111 -1.57 -1.71 -16.88
C MET A 111 -2.92 -1.02 -17.17
N LEU A 112 -3.75 -0.74 -16.16
CA LEU A 112 -4.98 0.05 -16.33
C LEU A 112 -4.66 1.46 -16.83
N GLU A 113 -3.70 2.15 -16.19
CA GLU A 113 -3.26 3.50 -16.57
C GLU A 113 -2.71 3.55 -18.01
N ALA A 114 -1.98 2.51 -18.44
CA ALA A 114 -1.45 2.40 -19.79
C ALA A 114 -2.51 2.13 -20.88
N SER A 115 -3.77 1.83 -20.51
CA SER A 115 -4.84 1.55 -21.48
C SER A 115 -6.18 2.21 -21.10
N SER A 116 -6.41 3.38 -21.68
CA SER A 116 -7.60 4.24 -21.51
C SER A 116 -8.96 3.64 -21.93
N GLN A 117 -9.02 2.35 -22.27
CA GLN A 117 -10.23 1.64 -22.68
C GLN A 117 -10.25 0.25 -22.05
N TRP A 118 -11.22 0.00 -21.16
CA TRP A 118 -11.42 -1.30 -20.50
C TRP A 118 -11.50 -2.49 -21.47
N GLN A 119 -12.01 -2.28 -22.69
CA GLN A 119 -12.00 -3.31 -23.74
C GLN A 119 -10.58 -3.77 -24.11
N LYS A 120 -9.63 -2.83 -24.22
CA LYS A 120 -8.21 -3.13 -24.50
C LYS A 120 -7.47 -3.64 -23.27
N VAL A 121 -7.93 -3.27 -22.07
CA VAL A 121 -7.51 -3.95 -20.83
C VAL A 121 -7.91 -5.41 -20.96
N GLN A 122 -9.18 -5.73 -21.27
CA GLN A 122 -9.70 -7.10 -21.37
C GLN A 122 -8.95 -7.98 -22.38
N ASP A 123 -8.69 -7.49 -23.60
CA ASP A 123 -7.93 -8.26 -24.60
C ASP A 123 -6.47 -8.53 -24.13
N ARG A 124 -5.86 -7.59 -23.39
CA ARG A 124 -4.53 -7.78 -22.78
C ARG A 124 -4.57 -8.67 -21.53
N LEU A 125 -5.64 -8.62 -20.73
CA LEU A 125 -5.88 -9.50 -19.58
C LEU A 125 -5.93 -10.97 -20.01
N GLU A 126 -6.45 -11.27 -21.21
CA GLU A 126 -6.45 -12.63 -21.77
C GLU A 126 -5.07 -13.05 -22.31
N THR A 127 -4.18 -12.11 -22.59
CA THR A 127 -2.87 -12.35 -23.24
C THR A 127 -1.69 -12.33 -22.25
N GLU A 128 -1.76 -11.55 -21.17
CA GLU A 128 -0.66 -11.39 -20.21
C GLU A 128 -0.90 -12.17 -18.89
N GLU A 129 0.12 -12.92 -18.47
CA GLU A 129 0.16 -13.78 -17.26
C GLU A 129 -0.12 -13.03 -15.94
N ILE A 130 -0.16 -11.70 -15.97
CA ILE A 130 -0.41 -10.80 -14.83
C ILE A 130 -1.73 -11.17 -14.12
N CYS A 131 -2.76 -11.53 -14.88
CA CYS A 131 -4.07 -11.96 -14.36
C CYS A 131 -4.03 -13.23 -13.53
N SER A 132 -3.07 -14.12 -13.79
CA SER A 132 -2.98 -15.39 -13.05
C SER A 132 -2.40 -15.21 -11.64
N ARG A 133 -1.94 -14.01 -11.29
CA ARG A 133 -1.26 -13.70 -10.02
C ARG A 133 -2.15 -13.06 -8.96
N LEU A 134 -3.39 -12.72 -9.33
CA LEU A 134 -4.41 -12.13 -8.45
C LEU A 134 -5.70 -12.94 -8.54
N GLU A 135 -6.51 -12.89 -7.49
CA GLU A 135 -7.84 -13.49 -7.52
C GLU A 135 -8.82 -12.62 -8.31
N LYS A 136 -9.87 -13.23 -8.87
CA LYS A 136 -10.91 -12.48 -9.64
C LYS A 136 -11.58 -11.36 -8.83
N LEU A 137 -11.64 -11.51 -7.50
CA LEU A 137 -12.15 -10.48 -6.59
C LEU A 137 -11.16 -9.31 -6.44
N ASP A 138 -9.86 -9.58 -6.37
CA ASP A 138 -8.81 -8.55 -6.33
C ASP A 138 -8.84 -7.70 -7.61
N HIS A 139 -8.97 -8.32 -8.80
CA HIS A 139 -9.12 -7.58 -10.08
C HIS A 139 -10.27 -6.58 -10.07
N LEU A 140 -11.45 -7.02 -9.62
CA LEU A 140 -12.65 -6.18 -9.59
C LEU A 140 -12.48 -5.02 -8.60
N GLU A 141 -11.84 -5.26 -7.46
CA GLU A 141 -11.61 -4.20 -6.48
C GLU A 141 -10.59 -3.16 -6.98
N ILE A 142 -9.45 -3.59 -7.53
CA ILE A 142 -8.44 -2.66 -8.08
C ILE A 142 -9.04 -1.82 -9.22
N PHE A 143 -9.90 -2.41 -10.06
CA PHE A 143 -10.58 -1.66 -11.12
C PHE A 143 -11.58 -0.63 -10.57
N LYS A 144 -12.38 -0.98 -9.55
CA LYS A 144 -13.27 -0.01 -8.88
C LYS A 144 -12.49 1.10 -8.18
N GLU A 145 -11.38 0.76 -7.53
CA GLU A 145 -10.47 1.74 -6.94
C GLU A 145 -9.99 2.70 -8.02
N TYR A 146 -9.47 2.19 -9.14
CA TYR A 146 -8.99 2.99 -10.26
C TYR A 146 -10.05 3.93 -10.86
N ILE A 147 -11.26 3.45 -11.13
CA ILE A 147 -12.35 4.28 -11.65
C ILE A 147 -12.72 5.40 -10.67
N ARG A 148 -12.85 5.10 -9.38
CA ARG A 148 -13.16 6.10 -8.34
C ARG A 148 -12.04 7.14 -8.21
N ASP A 149 -10.78 6.72 -8.33
CA ASP A 149 -9.63 7.61 -8.28
C ASP A 149 -9.65 8.58 -9.50
N LEU A 150 -9.97 8.09 -10.71
CA LEU A 150 -10.17 8.92 -11.91
C LEU A 150 -11.33 9.91 -11.78
N GLU A 151 -12.50 9.48 -11.29
CA GLU A 151 -13.67 10.33 -11.07
C GLU A 151 -13.37 11.45 -10.04
N SER A 152 -12.57 11.12 -9.02
CA SER A 152 -12.13 12.10 -8.01
C SER A 152 -11.19 13.15 -8.60
N GLU A 153 -10.23 12.74 -9.42
CA GLU A 153 -9.29 13.65 -10.08
C GLU A 153 -10.03 14.58 -11.06
N GLU A 154 -10.92 14.05 -11.91
CA GLU A 154 -11.72 14.86 -12.84
C GLU A 154 -12.59 15.90 -12.09
N LYS A 155 -13.17 15.49 -10.96
CA LYS A 155 -13.95 16.37 -10.09
C LYS A 155 -13.09 17.47 -9.46
N GLU A 156 -11.85 17.18 -9.06
CA GLU A 156 -10.94 18.18 -8.51
C GLU A 156 -10.45 19.17 -9.57
N GLN A 157 -10.05 18.68 -10.75
CA GLN A 157 -9.70 19.52 -11.90
C GLN A 157 -10.84 20.48 -12.27
N ARG A 158 -12.09 19.99 -12.28
CA ARG A 158 -13.28 20.83 -12.52
C ARG A 158 -13.47 21.91 -11.45
N LYS A 159 -13.16 21.64 -10.16
CA LYS A 159 -13.19 22.67 -9.11
C LYS A 159 -12.10 23.72 -9.32
N LEU A 160 -10.86 23.29 -9.58
CA LEU A 160 -9.72 24.19 -9.78
C LEU A 160 -9.96 25.13 -10.97
N GLN A 161 -10.49 24.61 -12.08
CA GLN A 161 -10.90 25.42 -13.24
C GLN A 161 -12.01 26.44 -12.87
N MET A 162 -13.02 26.02 -12.11
CA MET A 162 -14.09 26.91 -11.64
C MET A 162 -13.57 27.99 -10.65
N GLU A 163 -12.59 27.66 -9.80
CA GLU A 163 -12.00 28.61 -8.86
C GLU A 163 -11.12 29.65 -9.56
N GLU A 164 -10.24 29.24 -10.48
CA GLU A 164 -9.44 30.18 -11.28
C GLU A 164 -10.34 31.04 -12.18
N PHE A 165 -11.44 30.49 -12.72
CA PHE A 165 -12.44 31.29 -13.44
C PHE A 165 -13.07 32.37 -12.55
N ARG A 166 -13.56 32.02 -11.36
CA ARG A 166 -14.11 32.98 -10.37
C ARG A 166 -13.07 34.00 -9.87
N LYS A 167 -11.79 33.62 -9.85
CA LYS A 167 -10.68 34.51 -9.49
C LYS A 167 -10.37 35.51 -10.62
N ALA A 168 -10.47 35.09 -11.88
CA ALA A 168 -10.41 35.98 -13.03
C ALA A 168 -11.61 36.96 -13.04
N GLU A 169 -12.84 36.47 -12.82
CA GLU A 169 -14.03 37.32 -12.74
C GLU A 169 -13.92 38.36 -11.60
N ARG A 170 -13.45 37.96 -10.41
CA ARG A 170 -13.17 38.90 -9.30
C ARG A 170 -12.12 39.95 -9.67
N LYS A 171 -11.01 39.55 -10.30
CA LYS A 171 -9.99 40.50 -10.74
C LYS A 171 -10.55 41.52 -11.75
N ASN A 172 -11.44 41.10 -12.64
CA ASN A 172 -12.12 42.03 -13.55
C ASN A 172 -12.97 43.06 -12.78
N CYS A 173 -13.65 42.65 -11.71
CA CYS A 173 -14.38 43.55 -10.82
C CYS A 173 -13.44 44.54 -10.10
N ASP A 174 -12.31 44.07 -9.58
CA ASP A 174 -11.33 44.89 -8.86
C ASP A 174 -10.68 45.96 -9.76
N GLU A 175 -10.27 45.58 -10.97
CA GLU A 175 -9.73 46.53 -11.97
C GLU A 175 -10.81 47.53 -12.43
N PHE A 176 -12.08 47.12 -12.50
CA PHE A 176 -13.18 48.05 -12.80
C PHE A 176 -13.47 49.02 -11.64
N ARG A 177 -13.41 48.57 -10.38
CA ARG A 177 -13.49 49.45 -9.20
C ARG A 177 -12.36 50.48 -9.21
N LYS A 178 -11.12 50.05 -9.47
CA LYS A 178 -9.96 50.93 -9.60
C LYS A 178 -10.13 51.98 -10.71
N LEU A 179 -10.69 51.62 -11.88
CA LEU A 179 -11.02 52.58 -12.93
C LEU A 179 -12.02 53.65 -12.44
N MET A 180 -13.00 53.26 -11.61
CA MET A 180 -13.94 54.22 -10.99
C MET A 180 -13.23 55.15 -10.01
N GLU A 181 -12.31 54.65 -9.17
CA GLU A 181 -11.49 55.45 -8.24
C GLU A 181 -10.59 56.46 -8.96
N GLU A 182 -9.96 56.05 -10.08
CA GLU A 182 -9.18 56.93 -10.95
C GLU A 182 -10.07 58.01 -11.58
N HIS A 183 -11.28 57.66 -12.03
CA HIS A 183 -12.25 58.62 -12.58
C HIS A 183 -12.85 59.57 -11.52
N VAL A 184 -12.98 59.16 -10.25
CA VAL A 184 -13.31 60.07 -9.13
C VAL A 184 -12.17 61.05 -8.91
N SER A 185 -10.93 60.56 -8.85
CA SER A 185 -9.73 61.38 -8.66
C SER A 185 -9.53 62.42 -9.78
N ALA A 186 -9.93 62.07 -11.02
CA ALA A 186 -9.92 62.96 -12.17
C ALA A 186 -11.15 63.89 -12.28
N GLY A 187 -12.13 63.79 -11.37
CA GLY A 187 -13.39 64.56 -11.42
C GLY A 187 -14.35 64.15 -12.54
N ILE A 188 -14.07 63.04 -13.24
CA ILE A 188 -14.90 62.48 -14.32
C ILE A 188 -16.15 61.79 -13.76
N LEU A 189 -16.01 61.21 -12.56
CA LEU A 189 -17.04 60.55 -11.77
C LEU A 189 -17.23 61.30 -10.43
N ASN A 190 -18.48 61.48 -10.00
CA ASN A 190 -18.87 62.12 -8.74
C ASN A 190 -20.29 61.71 -8.36
N ALA A 191 -20.73 61.95 -7.12
CA ALA A 191 -22.04 61.57 -6.57
C ALA A 191 -23.25 61.84 -7.50
N LYS A 192 -23.23 62.87 -8.34
CA LYS A 192 -24.35 63.21 -9.24
C LYS A 192 -24.33 62.46 -10.59
N THR A 193 -23.38 61.56 -10.80
CA THR A 193 -23.17 60.89 -12.08
C THR A 193 -24.11 59.71 -12.26
N ASN A 194 -24.86 59.68 -13.37
CA ASN A 194 -25.73 58.54 -13.69
C ASN A 194 -24.95 57.42 -14.41
N TRP A 195 -25.28 56.16 -14.10
CA TRP A 195 -24.75 54.99 -14.81
C TRP A 195 -24.82 55.10 -16.33
N ARG A 196 -25.93 55.60 -16.90
CA ARG A 196 -26.10 55.71 -18.36
C ARG A 196 -25.03 56.61 -18.99
N ASP A 197 -24.78 57.77 -18.38
CA ASP A 197 -23.84 58.76 -18.90
C ASP A 197 -22.39 58.34 -18.64
N TYR A 198 -22.13 57.65 -17.52
CA TYR A 198 -20.84 57.05 -17.22
C TYR A 198 -20.50 55.90 -18.17
N CYS A 199 -21.44 54.96 -18.37
CA CYS A 199 -21.34 53.81 -19.27
C CYS A 199 -20.92 54.22 -20.69
N ILE A 200 -21.45 55.32 -21.23
CA ILE A 200 -21.08 55.85 -22.55
C ILE A 200 -19.60 56.26 -22.60
N LYS A 201 -19.05 56.82 -21.51
CA LYS A 201 -17.63 57.20 -21.41
C LYS A 201 -16.70 55.99 -21.26
N ILE A 202 -17.11 54.96 -20.52
CA ILE A 202 -16.28 53.78 -20.22
C ILE A 202 -16.44 52.63 -21.21
N LYS A 203 -17.38 52.70 -22.16
CA LYS A 203 -17.77 51.56 -23.02
C LYS A 203 -16.61 50.85 -23.74
N ASP A 204 -15.55 51.58 -24.08
CA ASP A 204 -14.39 51.09 -24.82
C ASP A 204 -13.17 50.78 -23.90
N PHE A 205 -13.32 50.96 -22.58
CA PHE A 205 -12.23 50.72 -21.62
C PHE A 205 -12.07 49.23 -21.32
N ALA A 206 -10.83 48.75 -21.30
CA ALA A 206 -10.50 47.34 -21.09
C ALA A 206 -11.10 46.76 -19.79
N ALA A 207 -11.07 47.50 -18.68
CA ALA A 207 -11.64 47.04 -17.41
C ALA A 207 -13.17 46.90 -17.46
N TYR A 208 -13.88 47.82 -18.14
CA TYR A 208 -15.32 47.73 -18.34
C TYR A 208 -15.70 46.55 -19.25
N LEU A 209 -14.97 46.35 -20.35
CA LEU A 209 -15.18 45.22 -21.26
C LEU A 209 -14.91 43.88 -20.56
N ALA A 210 -13.86 43.80 -19.74
CA ALA A 210 -13.51 42.61 -18.98
C ALA A 210 -14.61 42.23 -17.97
N VAL A 211 -15.07 43.18 -17.14
CA VAL A 211 -16.14 42.90 -16.15
C VAL A 211 -17.49 42.67 -16.82
N SER A 212 -17.76 43.27 -17.99
CA SER A 212 -18.97 43.01 -18.79
C SER A 212 -18.96 41.64 -19.49
N SER A 213 -17.80 40.98 -19.56
CA SER A 213 -17.67 39.62 -20.08
C SER A 213 -17.76 38.54 -18.99
N ASN A 214 -17.83 38.93 -17.71
CA ASN A 214 -18.11 38.00 -16.62
C ASN A 214 -19.48 37.32 -16.87
N THR A 215 -19.54 36.01 -16.65
CA THR A 215 -20.75 35.20 -16.81
C THR A 215 -21.45 34.94 -15.48
N SER A 216 -20.77 35.21 -14.36
CA SER A 216 -21.30 35.09 -13.01
C SER A 216 -20.96 36.32 -12.13
N GLY A 217 -21.69 36.50 -11.02
CA GLY A 217 -21.47 37.59 -10.08
C GLY A 217 -22.20 38.90 -10.43
N SER A 218 -21.78 39.99 -9.77
CA SER A 218 -22.33 41.34 -9.96
C SER A 218 -21.98 41.91 -11.33
N THR A 219 -22.93 42.55 -12.00
CA THR A 219 -22.69 43.21 -13.28
C THR A 219 -21.90 44.50 -13.10
N ALA A 220 -21.33 45.05 -14.19
CA ALA A 220 -20.68 46.36 -14.20
C ALA A 220 -21.56 47.47 -13.60
N LYS A 221 -22.88 47.38 -13.78
CA LYS A 221 -23.85 48.34 -13.22
C LYS A 221 -24.05 48.15 -11.72
N ASP A 222 -24.10 46.92 -11.24
CA ASP A 222 -24.28 46.64 -9.81
C ASP A 222 -23.05 47.11 -9.03
N LEU A 223 -21.85 46.81 -9.55
CA LEU A 223 -20.59 47.32 -8.99
C LEU A 223 -20.51 48.86 -8.99
N PHE A 224 -21.09 49.52 -9.99
CA PHE A 224 -21.20 50.97 -10.00
C PHE A 224 -22.18 51.48 -8.92
N ILE A 225 -23.34 50.83 -8.74
CA ILE A 225 -24.29 51.21 -7.68
C ILE A 225 -23.63 51.05 -6.31
N ASP A 226 -23.03 49.89 -6.02
CA ASP A 226 -22.30 49.64 -4.76
C ASP A 226 -21.20 50.70 -4.52
N PHE A 227 -20.48 51.09 -5.56
CA PHE A 227 -19.42 52.10 -5.49
C PHE A 227 -19.96 53.53 -5.26
N MET A 228 -21.10 53.87 -5.87
CA MET A 228 -21.75 55.16 -5.65
C MET A 228 -22.36 55.26 -4.26
N ASP A 229 -22.99 54.19 -3.77
CA ASP A 229 -23.51 54.09 -2.40
C ASP A 229 -22.38 54.21 -1.35
N ASP A 230 -21.16 53.75 -1.66
CA ASP A 230 -19.97 53.96 -0.82
C ASP A 230 -19.42 55.40 -0.89
N LEU A 231 -19.66 56.13 -1.98
CA LEU A 231 -19.20 57.50 -2.21
C LEU A 231 -20.17 58.58 -1.67
N GLU A 232 -21.41 58.20 -1.34
CA GLU A 232 -22.41 59.07 -0.70
C GLU A 232 -22.41 59.01 0.85
N LYS A 233 -21.55 58.17 1.46
CA LYS A 233 -21.39 58.00 2.92
C LYS A 233 -20.37 58.96 3.53
#